data_AF-H2ATS7-F1
#
_entry.id   AF-H2ATS7-F1
#
_cell.length_a   1.000
_cell.length_b   1.000
_cell.length_c   1.000
_cell.angle_alpha   90.00
_cell.angle_beta   90.00
_cell.angle_gamma   90.00
#
_symmetry.space_group_name_H-M   'P 1'
#
loop_
_entity.id
_entity.type
_entity.pdbx_description
1 polymer ?
#
loop_
_entity_poly.entity_id
_entity_poly.type
_entity_poly.pdbx_seq_one_letter_code
_entity_poly.pdbx_strand_id
1 'polypeptide(L)'
;MFAAIASGNPLQMSEELPNSNGLQHTVVLSSTKPKSYSHITLFILPNVTFPQEYIANVYFKISATEDFKLFGYLASEKPSAIFKVKLPNMMDSSSQDDGLGEIDMDEDYTGLPSDGSIKMDNSDGNNISQLLIGISIEPRNEGMLKLQEIRNQNKAATSSSLVLAKPNVNSVQITTAGQLAKMYPVLTHDLAAKIVQHAYNYLSGFLDSNGDVNIKRFDTWWDKFRKRLANDGTFLDEVTTE
;
A
#
# COMPACT_ATOMS: atom_id res chain seq x y z
N MET A 1 23.16 10.68 -9.32
CA MET A 1 23.13 11.65 -8.21
C MET A 1 22.15 11.22 -7.12
N PHE A 2 20.99 10.70 -7.52
CA PHE A 2 19.96 10.19 -6.62
C PHE A 2 19.81 8.69 -6.79
N ALA A 3 19.13 8.05 -5.84
CA ALA A 3 18.69 6.68 -5.98
C ALA A 3 17.32 6.48 -5.35
N ALA A 4 16.58 5.50 -5.86
CA ALA A 4 15.27 5.12 -5.37
C ALA A 4 15.25 3.64 -5.00
N ILE A 5 14.49 3.31 -3.95
CA ILE A 5 14.19 1.95 -3.56
C ILE A 5 12.67 1.84 -3.39
N ALA A 6 12.04 0.95 -4.14
CA ALA A 6 10.70 0.49 -3.81
C ALA A 6 10.78 -0.69 -2.83
N SER A 7 9.84 -0.76 -1.90
CA SER A 7 9.73 -1.87 -0.95
C SER A 7 9.80 -3.23 -1.66
N GLY A 8 10.78 -4.07 -1.29
CA GLY A 8 10.98 -5.40 -1.86
C GLY A 8 11.65 -5.45 -3.24
N ASN A 9 12.17 -4.33 -3.74
CA ASN A 9 12.90 -4.25 -5.01
C ASN A 9 14.36 -3.85 -4.77
N PRO A 10 15.28 -4.18 -5.70
CA PRO A 10 16.64 -3.70 -5.64
C PRO A 10 16.71 -2.17 -5.77
N LEU A 11 17.84 -1.62 -5.35
CA LEU A 11 18.17 -0.20 -5.51
C LEU A 11 18.25 0.16 -6.99
N GLN A 12 17.56 1.24 -7.38
CA GLN A 12 17.66 1.81 -8.71
C GLN A 12 18.35 3.18 -8.67
N MET A 13 19.32 3.37 -9.55
CA MET A 13 20.06 4.62 -9.67
C MET A 13 19.36 5.59 -10.62
N SER A 14 19.50 6.89 -10.36
CA SER A 14 18.99 7.92 -11.24
C SER A 14 19.85 8.07 -12.49
N GLU A 15 19.21 8.15 -13.65
CA GLU A 15 19.84 8.52 -14.92
C GLU A 15 19.59 10.00 -15.21
N GLU A 16 20.58 10.69 -15.77
CA GLU A 16 20.42 12.09 -16.19
C GLU A 16 19.73 12.16 -17.55
N LEU A 17 18.79 13.09 -17.72
CA LEU A 17 18.17 13.30 -19.02
C LEU A 17 19.16 14.00 -19.98
N PRO A 18 19.32 13.48 -21.21
CA PRO A 18 20.02 14.21 -22.25
C PRO A 18 19.34 15.56 -22.49
N ASN A 19 20.11 16.64 -22.55
CA ASN A 19 19.69 18.04 -22.76
C ASN A 19 19.29 18.84 -21.51
N SER A 20 19.39 18.28 -20.31
CA SER A 20 18.97 18.96 -19.08
C SER A 20 20.12 19.55 -18.24
N ASN A 21 21.35 19.61 -18.79
CA ASN A 21 22.54 20.14 -18.11
C ASN A 21 22.76 19.62 -16.67
N GLY A 22 22.45 18.35 -16.39
CA GLY A 22 22.57 17.80 -15.03
C GLY A 22 21.46 18.18 -14.05
N LEU A 23 20.45 18.94 -14.49
CA LEU A 23 19.39 19.44 -13.60
C LEU A 23 18.18 18.52 -13.55
N GLN A 24 18.03 17.59 -14.49
CA GLN A 24 16.91 16.65 -14.49
C GLN A 24 17.40 15.23 -14.51
N HIS A 25 16.85 14.43 -13.61
CA HIS A 25 17.11 13.01 -13.53
C HIS A 25 15.81 12.22 -13.58
N THR A 26 15.89 10.99 -14.07
CA THR A 26 14.80 10.04 -14.05
C THR A 26 15.21 8.76 -13.34
N VAL A 27 14.25 8.12 -12.68
CA VAL A 27 14.41 6.77 -12.15
C VAL A 27 13.23 5.94 -12.63
N VAL A 28 13.53 4.81 -13.26
CA VAL A 28 12.53 3.87 -13.75
C VAL A 28 12.48 2.69 -12.78
N LEU A 29 11.35 2.49 -12.12
CA LEU A 29 11.13 1.32 -11.29
C LEU A 29 10.30 0.29 -12.07
N SER A 30 10.98 -0.73 -12.58
CA SER A 30 10.37 -1.90 -13.22
C SER A 30 10.23 -3.02 -12.19
N SER A 31 9.16 -3.83 -12.28
CA SER A 31 8.95 -5.03 -11.46
C SER A 31 8.51 -4.80 -10.00
N THR A 32 7.99 -3.62 -9.65
CA THR A 32 7.34 -3.48 -8.34
C THR A 32 6.09 -4.35 -8.32
N LYS A 33 6.13 -5.49 -7.62
CA LYS A 33 4.93 -6.31 -7.38
C LYS A 33 3.81 -5.37 -6.91
N PRO A 34 2.65 -5.33 -7.58
CA PRO A 34 1.56 -4.45 -7.21
C PRO A 34 0.95 -4.95 -5.90
N LYS A 35 1.60 -4.62 -4.78
CA LYS A 35 0.88 -4.49 -3.53
C LYS A 35 0.07 -3.21 -3.65
N SER A 36 -1.19 -3.24 -3.23
CA SER A 36 -2.14 -2.11 -3.24
C SER A 36 -1.54 -0.78 -2.75
N TYR A 37 -0.46 -0.83 -1.96
CA TYR A 37 0.38 0.30 -1.60
C TYR A 37 1.86 -0.09 -1.64
N SER A 38 2.71 0.78 -2.20
CA SER A 38 4.17 0.67 -2.13
C SER A 38 4.77 1.87 -1.40
N HIS A 39 5.86 1.60 -0.68
CA HIS A 39 6.70 2.65 -0.09
C HIS A 39 7.93 2.81 -0.96
N ILE A 40 8.11 4.02 -1.48
CA ILE A 40 9.27 4.39 -2.30
C ILE A 40 10.12 5.35 -1.50
N THR A 41 11.36 4.94 -1.25
CA THR A 41 12.36 5.76 -0.57
C THR A 41 13.27 6.35 -1.62
N LEU A 42 13.38 7.67 -1.63
CA LEU A 42 14.29 8.42 -2.52
C LEU A 42 15.35 9.11 -1.67
N PHE A 43 16.60 9.07 -2.12
CA PHE A 43 17.70 9.70 -1.40
C PHE A 43 18.82 10.18 -2.30
N ILE A 44 19.59 11.14 -1.79
CA ILE A 44 20.82 11.66 -2.38
C ILE A 44 21.97 10.70 -2.01
N LEU A 45 22.79 10.35 -2.99
CA LEU A 45 23.94 9.48 -2.75
C LEU A 45 25.04 10.21 -1.95
N PRO A 46 25.73 9.54 -1.01
CA PRO A 46 26.70 10.18 -0.12
C PRO A 46 27.93 10.75 -0.84
N ASN A 47 28.21 10.26 -2.05
CA ASN A 47 29.39 10.67 -2.83
C ASN A 47 29.16 11.94 -3.67
N VAL A 48 27.99 12.60 -3.54
CA VAL A 48 27.66 13.81 -4.29
C VAL A 48 27.32 14.94 -3.33
N THR A 49 27.99 16.07 -3.47
CA THR A 49 27.69 17.29 -2.71
C THR A 49 26.49 18.01 -3.33
N PHE A 50 25.35 17.99 -2.65
CA PHE A 50 24.16 18.72 -3.07
C PHE A 50 24.19 20.16 -2.53
N PRO A 51 24.24 21.20 -3.38
CA PRO A 51 24.32 22.59 -2.92
C PRO A 51 23.09 23.03 -2.12
N GLN A 52 23.27 23.86 -1.09
CA GLN A 52 22.17 24.30 -0.21
C GLN A 52 21.20 25.30 -0.86
N GLU A 53 21.66 26.01 -1.89
CA GLU A 53 20.89 26.99 -2.68
C GLU A 53 19.86 26.32 -3.60
N TYR A 54 19.98 25.01 -3.81
CA TYR A 54 19.11 24.24 -4.69
C TYR A 54 18.23 23.29 -3.89
N ILE A 55 17.15 22.83 -4.52
CA ILE A 55 16.32 21.72 -4.06
C ILE A 55 15.99 20.81 -5.24
N ALA A 56 15.79 19.54 -4.97
CA ALA A 56 15.40 18.55 -5.96
C ALA A 56 13.92 18.21 -5.78
N ASN A 57 13.08 18.74 -6.65
CA ASN A 57 11.64 18.45 -6.70
C ASN A 57 11.40 17.06 -7.28
N VAL A 58 10.56 16.28 -6.60
CA VAL A 58 10.28 14.87 -6.91
C VAL A 58 8.89 14.73 -7.49
N TYR A 59 8.85 14.23 -8.72
CA TYR A 59 7.64 13.98 -9.49
C TYR A 59 7.45 12.48 -9.70
N PHE A 60 6.20 12.01 -9.64
CA PHE A 60 5.86 10.64 -9.99
C PHE A 60 4.86 10.64 -11.13
N LYS A 61 5.04 9.70 -12.05
CA LYS A 61 4.08 9.33 -13.08
C LYS A 61 3.70 7.87 -12.85
N ILE A 62 2.52 7.66 -12.26
CA ILE A 62 2.04 6.36 -11.75
C ILE A 62 1.48 5.50 -12.88
N SER A 63 0.80 6.13 -13.83
CA SER A 63 0.24 5.46 -15.00
C SER A 63 0.86 6.04 -16.27
N ALA A 64 0.98 5.23 -17.33
CA ALA A 64 1.47 5.71 -18.62
C ALA A 64 0.62 6.89 -19.18
N THR A 65 -0.67 6.91 -18.82
CA THR A 65 -1.68 7.90 -19.20
C THR A 65 -1.77 9.12 -18.27
N GLU A 66 -1.16 9.06 -17.08
CA GLU A 66 -1.18 10.15 -16.11
C GLU A 66 0.04 11.07 -16.30
N ASP A 67 -0.14 12.35 -16.02
CA ASP A 67 0.94 13.33 -16.03
C ASP A 67 1.80 13.25 -14.75
N PHE A 68 3.00 13.84 -14.83
CA PHE A 68 3.87 13.94 -13.67
C PHE A 68 3.26 14.81 -12.59
N LYS A 69 3.01 14.23 -11.42
CA LYS A 69 2.55 14.95 -10.23
C LYS A 69 3.70 15.18 -9.27
N LEU A 70 3.79 16.36 -8.67
CA LEU A 70 4.78 16.67 -7.63
C LEU A 70 4.36 16.02 -6.31
N PHE A 71 5.27 15.27 -5.69
CA PHE A 71 5.04 14.61 -4.40
C PHE A 71 5.88 15.17 -3.27
N GLY A 72 7.04 15.77 -3.56
CA GLY A 72 7.92 16.28 -2.53
C GLY A 72 9.20 16.88 -3.07
N TYR A 73 10.16 17.03 -2.15
CA TYR A 73 11.48 17.54 -2.46
C TYR A 73 12.56 16.84 -1.63
N LEU A 74 13.79 16.88 -2.14
CA LEU A 74 15.02 16.54 -1.45
C LEU A 74 15.93 17.78 -1.41
N ALA A 75 16.73 17.90 -0.35
CA ALA A 75 17.66 19.01 -0.17
C ALA A 75 18.85 18.55 0.68
N SER A 76 19.87 19.39 0.84
CA SER A 76 21.02 19.09 1.71
C SER A 76 20.60 18.84 3.17
N GLU A 77 19.60 19.59 3.66
CA GLU A 77 19.03 19.41 5.02
C GLU A 77 18.16 18.16 5.16
N LYS A 78 17.61 17.67 4.03
CA LYS A 78 16.71 16.53 3.96
C LYS A 78 17.13 15.65 2.78
N PRO A 79 18.20 14.85 2.97
CA PRO A 79 18.78 14.09 1.87
C PRO A 79 17.96 12.85 1.50
N SER A 80 16.93 12.50 2.26
CA SER A 80 16.04 11.36 1.98
C SER A 80 14.57 11.66 2.29
N ALA A 81 13.68 10.98 1.57
CA ALA A 81 12.23 11.03 1.77
C ALA A 81 11.58 9.68 1.42
N ILE A 82 10.50 9.36 2.13
CA ILE A 82 9.69 8.15 1.88
C ILE A 82 8.31 8.59 1.41
N PHE A 83 7.86 8.02 0.30
CA PHE A 83 6.57 8.30 -0.31
C PHE A 83 5.71 7.04 -0.32
N LYS A 84 4.48 7.16 0.17
CA LYS A 84 3.46 6.11 0.06
C LYS A 84 2.70 6.33 -1.24
N VAL A 85 2.80 5.39 -2.17
CA VAL A 85 2.17 5.47 -3.49
C VAL A 85 1.16 4.33 -3.62
N LYS A 86 -0.06 4.64 -4.06
CA LYS A 86 -1.03 3.62 -4.47
C LYS A 86 -0.73 3.30 -5.93
N LEU A 87 -0.32 2.06 -6.21
CA LEU A 87 -0.20 1.63 -7.60
C LEU A 87 -1.57 1.10 -8.05
N PRO A 88 -2.05 1.48 -9.25
CA PRO A 88 -3.26 0.89 -9.81
C PRO A 88 -3.01 -0.61 -9.97
N ASN A 89 -3.78 -1.42 -9.24
CA ASN A 89 -3.73 -2.87 -9.37
C ASN A 89 -4.47 -3.24 -10.65
N MET A 90 -3.76 -3.68 -11.69
CA MET A 90 -4.40 -4.09 -12.96
C MET A 90 -5.13 -5.44 -12.87
N MET A 91 -5.16 -6.10 -11.71
CA MET A 91 -6.05 -7.23 -11.45
C MET A 91 -7.48 -6.81 -11.05
N ASP A 92 -7.80 -5.52 -10.99
CA ASP A 92 -9.16 -5.03 -10.75
C ASP A 92 -9.75 -4.39 -12.01
N SER A 93 -9.77 -5.17 -13.09
CA SER A 93 -10.54 -4.86 -14.31
C SER A 93 -11.50 -5.98 -14.67
N SER A 94 -12.15 -6.54 -13.66
CA SER A 94 -13.36 -7.35 -13.80
C SER A 94 -14.14 -7.29 -12.50
N SER A 95 -15.46 -7.12 -12.62
CA SER A 95 -16.48 -7.13 -11.57
C SER A 95 -16.74 -5.81 -10.82
N GLN A 96 -17.47 -4.95 -11.51
CA GLN A 96 -18.75 -4.56 -10.94
C GLN A 96 -19.53 -5.86 -10.66
N ASP A 97 -19.71 -6.19 -9.36
CA ASP A 97 -20.63 -7.18 -8.76
C ASP A 97 -19.94 -8.14 -7.77
N ASP A 98 -20.50 -8.16 -6.55
CA ASP A 98 -20.29 -9.03 -5.38
C ASP A 98 -18.88 -9.54 -5.00
N GLY A 99 -18.42 -9.01 -3.86
CA GLY A 99 -17.16 -9.43 -3.25
C GLY A 99 -17.22 -10.82 -2.64
N LEU A 100 -16.45 -11.75 -3.19
CA LEU A 100 -15.86 -12.91 -2.52
C LEU A 100 -14.56 -13.24 -3.25
N GLY A 101 -13.41 -12.82 -2.70
CA GLY A 101 -12.11 -13.15 -3.27
C GLY A 101 -11.84 -14.65 -3.18
N GLU A 102 -11.75 -15.31 -4.32
CA GLU A 102 -11.46 -16.74 -4.43
C GLU A 102 -9.98 -17.04 -4.17
N ILE A 103 -9.76 -18.21 -3.58
CA ILE A 103 -8.48 -18.75 -3.13
C ILE A 103 -7.91 -19.55 -4.31
N ASP A 104 -6.78 -19.10 -4.86
CA ASP A 104 -6.02 -19.90 -5.83
C ASP A 104 -5.34 -21.05 -5.07
N MET A 105 -5.83 -22.27 -5.27
CA MET A 105 -5.26 -23.49 -4.70
C MET A 105 -4.46 -24.17 -5.79
N ASP A 106 -3.13 -24.13 -5.67
CA ASP A 106 -2.19 -24.82 -6.55
C ASP A 106 -2.51 -26.33 -6.58
N GLU A 107 -3.01 -26.83 -7.71
CA GLU A 107 -3.19 -28.27 -7.96
C GLU A 107 -2.39 -28.68 -9.21
N ASP A 108 -1.21 -29.22 -8.95
CA ASP A 108 -0.33 -29.90 -9.90
C ASP A 108 -0.79 -31.36 -10.04
N TYR A 109 -1.35 -31.79 -11.19
CA TYR A 109 -1.14 -33.14 -11.75
C TYR A 109 -1.77 -33.40 -13.14
N THR A 110 -0.94 -33.99 -14.02
CA THR A 110 -1.23 -34.86 -15.18
C THR A 110 -1.63 -34.24 -16.53
N GLY A 111 -0.91 -34.67 -17.58
CA GLY A 111 -1.04 -34.13 -18.93
C GLY A 111 -1.45 -35.12 -20.02
N LEU A 112 -1.62 -34.57 -21.21
CA LEU A 112 -1.27 -35.13 -22.52
C LEU A 112 -1.37 -33.99 -23.56
N PRO A 113 -0.61 -34.02 -24.68
CA PRO A 113 -0.48 -32.89 -25.59
C PRO A 113 -1.50 -33.00 -26.74
N SER A 114 -2.19 -31.90 -27.07
CA SER A 114 -2.92 -31.80 -28.33
C SER A 114 -2.65 -30.46 -29.02
N ASP A 115 -1.83 -30.57 -30.05
CA ASP A 115 -2.07 -30.01 -31.38
C ASP A 115 -2.07 -28.47 -31.56
N GLY A 116 -0.95 -27.99 -32.10
CA GLY A 116 -1.01 -27.38 -33.44
C GLY A 116 -1.68 -26.02 -33.58
N SER A 117 -1.44 -25.08 -32.67
CA SER A 117 -1.58 -23.66 -33.00
C SER A 117 -0.35 -22.88 -32.55
N ILE A 118 0.41 -22.38 -33.54
CA ILE A 118 1.46 -21.40 -33.34
C ILE A 118 0.79 -20.15 -32.78
N LYS A 119 0.80 -20.02 -31.45
CA LYS A 119 0.64 -18.71 -30.82
C LYS A 119 1.98 -18.01 -30.96
N MET A 120 2.04 -17.11 -31.95
CA MET A 120 3.03 -16.05 -31.96
C MET A 120 3.07 -15.42 -30.58
N ASP A 121 4.26 -15.45 -30.00
CA ASP A 121 4.68 -14.72 -28.82
C ASP A 121 4.51 -13.22 -29.10
N ASN A 122 3.31 -12.70 -28.84
CA ASN A 122 3.10 -11.27 -28.62
C ASN A 122 3.35 -11.00 -27.12
N SER A 123 4.60 -11.16 -26.70
CA SER A 123 5.15 -10.55 -25.52
C SER A 123 5.21 -9.02 -25.69
N ASP A 124 4.05 -8.37 -25.72
CA ASP A 124 3.90 -6.91 -25.69
C ASP A 124 2.49 -6.53 -25.21
N GLY A 125 2.24 -6.84 -23.93
CA GLY A 125 0.97 -6.54 -23.26
C GLY A 125 1.15 -6.33 -21.76
N ASN A 126 1.76 -5.19 -21.39
CA ASN A 126 1.68 -4.56 -20.07
C ASN A 126 2.16 -5.38 -18.85
N ASN A 127 3.41 -5.85 -18.89
CA ASN A 127 3.97 -6.67 -17.81
C ASN A 127 4.80 -5.91 -16.75
N ILE A 128 4.55 -4.62 -16.49
CA ILE A 128 5.02 -3.94 -15.28
C ILE A 128 4.16 -2.70 -15.00
N SER A 129 3.72 -2.53 -13.75
CA SER A 129 3.34 -1.22 -13.21
C SER A 129 4.59 -0.33 -13.16
N GLN A 130 5.06 0.11 -14.32
CA GLN A 130 6.29 0.90 -14.45
C GLN A 130 6.04 2.28 -13.84
N LEU A 131 6.65 2.54 -12.69
CA LEU A 131 6.60 3.84 -12.05
C LEU A 131 7.78 4.68 -12.53
N LEU A 132 7.48 5.83 -13.13
CA LEU A 132 8.49 6.77 -13.58
C LEU A 132 8.63 7.90 -12.57
N ILE A 133 9.85 8.11 -12.06
CA ILE A 133 10.16 9.15 -11.09
C ILE A 133 10.98 10.21 -11.80
N GLY A 134 10.46 11.44 -11.88
CA GLY A 134 11.19 12.61 -12.35
C GLY A 134 11.77 13.39 -11.18
N ILE A 135 13.02 13.82 -11.29
CA ILE A 135 13.70 14.63 -10.29
C ILE A 135 14.20 15.90 -11.00
N SER A 136 13.71 17.07 -10.60
CA SER A 136 14.12 18.37 -11.15
C SER A 136 14.86 19.17 -10.09
N ILE A 137 16.11 19.54 -10.37
CA ILE A 137 16.94 20.39 -9.52
C ILE A 137 16.68 21.84 -9.88
N GLU A 138 16.18 22.60 -8.91
CA GLU A 138 15.75 24.00 -9.09
C GLU A 138 16.27 24.85 -7.93
N PRO A 139 16.41 26.18 -8.10
CA PRO A 139 16.74 27.07 -7.00
C PRO A 139 15.72 26.94 -5.86
N ARG A 140 16.20 26.98 -4.62
CA ARG A 140 15.40 26.77 -3.41
C ARG A 140 14.15 27.65 -3.36
N ASN A 141 14.28 28.92 -3.74
CA ASN A 141 13.17 29.87 -3.70
C ASN A 141 12.04 29.46 -4.64
N GLU A 142 12.36 29.10 -5.88
CA GLU A 142 11.36 28.71 -6.89
C GLU A 142 10.74 27.35 -6.58
N GLY A 143 11.57 26.37 -6.21
CA GLY A 143 11.08 25.03 -5.95
C GLY A 143 10.18 24.95 -4.72
N MET A 144 10.48 25.73 -3.65
CA MET A 144 9.61 25.79 -2.48
C MET A 144 8.27 26.46 -2.79
N LEU A 145 8.24 27.47 -3.67
CA LEU A 145 6.99 28.11 -4.09
C LEU A 145 6.06 27.10 -4.79
N LYS A 146 6.59 26.29 -5.71
CA LYS A 146 5.80 25.21 -6.38
C LYS A 146 5.21 24.22 -5.38
N LEU A 147 6.01 23.84 -4.38
CA LEU A 147 5.57 22.90 -3.34
C LEU A 147 4.47 23.51 -2.46
N GLN A 148 4.58 24.79 -2.12
CA GLN A 148 3.57 25.52 -1.36
C GLN A 148 2.27 25.67 -2.15
N GLU A 149 2.35 25.98 -3.45
CA GLU A 149 1.20 26.10 -4.33
C GLU A 149 0.43 24.78 -4.41
N ILE A 150 1.11 23.66 -4.68
CA ILE A 150 0.47 22.34 -4.76
C ILE A 150 -0.09 21.90 -3.41
N ARG A 151 0.55 22.28 -2.30
CA ARG A 151 -0.01 22.06 -0.96
C ARG A 151 -1.29 22.86 -0.72
N ASN A 152 -1.37 24.08 -1.25
CA ASN A 152 -2.57 24.92 -1.15
C ASN A 152 -3.68 24.43 -2.09
N GLN A 153 -3.35 23.99 -3.31
CA GLN A 153 -4.30 23.40 -4.25
C GLN A 153 -4.90 22.09 -3.71
N ASN A 154 -4.10 21.21 -3.10
CA ASN A 154 -4.62 20.00 -2.46
C ASN A 154 -5.51 20.30 -1.24
N LYS A 155 -5.29 21.43 -0.54
CA LYS A 155 -6.19 21.92 0.52
C LYS A 155 -7.49 22.53 -0.04
N ALA A 156 -7.47 23.09 -1.25
CA ALA A 156 -8.67 23.65 -1.89
C ALA A 156 -9.56 22.58 -2.56
N ALA A 157 -8.97 21.51 -3.11
CA ALA A 157 -9.70 20.37 -3.68
C ALA A 157 -10.37 19.46 -2.62
N THR A 158 -10.10 19.68 -1.33
CA THR A 158 -10.72 18.98 -0.20
C THR A 158 -11.72 19.86 0.55
N SER A 159 -12.51 20.67 -0.19
CA SER A 159 -13.58 21.54 0.35
C SER A 159 -14.80 20.79 0.95
N SER A 160 -14.60 19.57 1.44
CA SER A 160 -15.50 18.88 2.38
C SER A 160 -14.74 18.08 3.45
N SER A 161 -13.50 18.47 3.75
CA SER A 161 -12.80 17.98 4.93
C SER A 161 -12.18 19.16 5.66
N LEU A 162 -12.88 19.60 6.71
CA LEU A 162 -12.25 20.29 7.82
C LEU A 162 -11.04 19.43 8.20
N VAL A 163 -9.84 19.91 7.88
CA VAL A 163 -8.64 19.39 8.52
C VAL A 163 -8.87 19.67 9.99
N LEU A 164 -9.23 18.63 10.76
CA LEU A 164 -9.03 18.62 12.19
C LEU A 164 -7.60 19.13 12.35
N ALA A 165 -7.44 20.37 12.83
CA ALA A 165 -6.29 20.71 13.62
C ALA A 165 -6.17 19.52 14.55
N LYS A 166 -5.13 18.69 14.36
CA LYS A 166 -4.87 17.54 15.20
C LYS A 166 -5.07 18.10 16.58
N PRO A 167 -6.15 17.74 17.32
CA PRO A 167 -6.24 18.13 18.68
C PRO A 167 -4.91 17.69 19.26
N ASN A 168 -4.38 18.40 20.23
CA ASN A 168 -3.44 17.76 21.11
C ASN A 168 -4.10 16.44 21.55
N VAL A 169 -3.78 15.35 20.86
CA VAL A 169 -4.15 14.00 21.23
C VAL A 169 -3.18 13.84 22.37
N ASN A 170 -3.59 14.35 23.54
CA ASN A 170 -3.41 13.63 24.78
C ASN A 170 -3.46 12.20 24.35
N SER A 171 -2.29 11.58 24.33
CA SER A 171 -2.09 10.23 23.89
C SER A 171 -3.19 9.40 24.51
N VAL A 172 -4.26 9.13 23.78
CA VAL A 172 -5.21 8.10 24.15
C VAL A 172 -4.43 6.86 23.79
N GLN A 173 -3.54 6.50 24.73
CA GLN A 173 -2.82 5.26 24.73
C GLN A 173 -3.93 4.22 24.71
N ILE A 174 -4.14 3.64 23.54
CA ILE A 174 -5.01 2.51 23.39
C ILE A 174 -4.27 1.36 24.08
N THR A 175 -4.63 1.11 25.34
CA THR A 175 -3.95 0.10 26.17
C THR A 175 -4.65 -1.24 26.13
N THR A 176 -5.89 -1.29 25.63
CA THR A 176 -6.74 -2.48 25.72
C THR A 176 -7.56 -2.72 24.45
N ALA A 177 -7.91 -3.99 24.20
CA ALA A 177 -8.61 -4.43 23.00
C ALA A 177 -10.06 -3.88 22.95
N GLY A 178 -10.70 -3.71 24.11
CA GLY A 178 -12.02 -3.12 24.24
C GLY A 178 -12.04 -1.62 23.94
N GLN A 179 -10.95 -0.91 24.22
CA GLN A 179 -10.79 0.49 23.81
C GLN A 179 -10.65 0.61 22.28
N LEU A 180 -9.95 -0.34 21.63
CA LEU A 180 -9.91 -0.44 20.15
C LEU A 180 -11.30 -0.69 19.58
N ALA A 181 -12.03 -1.66 20.15
CA ALA A 181 -13.35 -2.05 19.67
C ALA A 181 -14.37 -0.91 19.74
N LYS A 182 -14.30 -0.06 20.78
CA LYS A 182 -15.15 1.14 20.89
C LYS A 182 -14.82 2.20 19.85
N MET A 183 -13.54 2.39 19.53
CA MET A 183 -13.10 3.38 18.55
C MET A 183 -13.37 2.94 17.11
N TYR A 184 -13.26 1.64 16.83
CA TYR A 184 -13.33 1.08 15.47
C TYR A 184 -14.26 -0.16 15.38
N PRO A 185 -15.56 -0.04 15.70
CA PRO A 185 -16.46 -1.19 15.83
C PRO A 185 -16.59 -2.02 14.55
N VAL A 186 -16.75 -1.36 13.40
CA VAL A 186 -16.91 -2.05 12.10
C VAL A 186 -15.64 -2.83 11.71
N LEU A 187 -14.47 -2.23 11.92
CA LEU A 187 -13.19 -2.85 11.58
C LEU A 187 -12.91 -4.05 12.50
N THR A 188 -13.23 -3.93 13.79
CA THR A 188 -13.08 -5.03 14.76
C THR A 188 -14.01 -6.20 14.42
N HIS A 189 -15.24 -5.94 13.95
CA HIS A 189 -16.15 -7.00 13.49
C HIS A 189 -15.61 -7.75 12.28
N ASP A 190 -15.13 -7.03 11.25
CA ASP A 190 -14.59 -7.65 10.04
C ASP A 190 -13.33 -8.47 10.33
N LEU A 191 -12.44 -7.93 11.17
CA LEU A 191 -11.25 -8.65 11.61
C LEU A 191 -11.60 -9.94 12.38
N ALA A 192 -12.55 -9.87 13.32
CA ALA A 192 -12.98 -11.04 14.08
C ALA A 192 -13.60 -12.11 13.16
N ALA A 193 -14.39 -11.71 12.17
CA ALA A 193 -14.98 -12.64 11.20
C ALA A 193 -13.92 -13.38 10.38
N LYS A 194 -12.88 -12.66 9.93
CA LYS A 194 -11.75 -13.26 9.20
C LYS A 194 -10.96 -14.25 10.07
N ILE A 195 -10.66 -13.89 11.32
CA ILE A 195 -9.94 -14.78 12.25
C ILE A 195 -10.73 -16.08 12.46
N VAL A 196 -12.04 -15.98 12.68
CA VAL A 196 -12.89 -17.15 12.89
C VAL A 196 -13.01 -18.01 11.64
N GLN A 197 -13.07 -17.41 10.45
CA GLN A 197 -13.05 -18.16 9.18
C GLN A 197 -11.76 -18.98 9.03
N HIS A 198 -10.59 -18.37 9.31
CA HIS A 198 -9.31 -19.10 9.27
C HIS A 198 -9.25 -20.22 10.31
N ALA A 199 -9.78 -19.98 11.52
CA ALA A 199 -9.86 -21.00 12.57
C ALA A 199 -10.78 -22.16 12.17
N TYR A 200 -11.93 -21.87 11.54
CA TYR A 200 -12.84 -22.90 11.02
C TYR A 200 -12.15 -23.76 9.96
N ASN A 201 -11.48 -23.13 8.98
CA ASN A 201 -10.75 -23.84 7.95
C ASN A 201 -9.67 -24.76 8.54
N TYR A 202 -8.94 -24.28 9.54
CA TYR A 202 -7.95 -25.08 10.26
C TYR A 202 -8.59 -26.26 11.01
N LEU A 203 -9.62 -26.01 11.82
CA LEU A 203 -10.30 -27.03 12.63
C LEU A 203 -11.00 -28.09 11.79
N SER A 204 -11.51 -27.71 10.61
CA SER A 204 -12.12 -28.65 9.67
C SER A 204 -11.13 -29.70 9.16
N GLY A 205 -9.83 -29.40 9.14
CA GLY A 205 -8.77 -30.34 8.79
C GLY A 205 -8.50 -31.42 9.85
N PHE A 206 -9.01 -31.26 11.08
CA PHE A 206 -8.86 -32.22 12.19
C PHE A 206 -10.15 -32.98 12.50
N LEU A 207 -11.19 -32.86 11.65
CA LEU A 207 -12.43 -33.61 11.82
C LEU A 207 -12.18 -35.08 11.48
N ASP A 208 -11.86 -35.89 12.50
CA ASP A 208 -11.86 -37.34 12.37
C ASP A 208 -13.26 -37.93 12.59
N SER A 209 -13.45 -39.19 12.19
CA SER A 209 -14.71 -39.91 12.42
C SER A 209 -15.02 -40.17 13.90
N ASN A 210 -14.10 -39.85 14.83
CA ASN A 210 -14.26 -40.01 16.27
C ASN A 210 -14.93 -38.80 16.95
N GLY A 211 -15.00 -37.65 16.26
CA GLY A 211 -15.83 -36.52 16.69
C GLY A 211 -15.22 -35.63 17.77
N ASP A 212 -13.88 -35.53 17.81
CA ASP A 212 -13.15 -34.76 18.83
C ASP A 212 -13.39 -33.24 18.76
N VAL A 213 -13.82 -32.71 17.61
CA VAL A 213 -14.14 -31.29 17.42
C VAL A 213 -15.60 -31.11 17.00
N ASN A 214 -16.44 -30.64 17.93
CA ASN A 214 -17.86 -30.37 17.64
C ASN A 214 -18.03 -29.01 16.97
N ILE A 215 -18.01 -28.99 15.63
CA ILE A 215 -18.13 -27.76 14.83
C ILE A 215 -19.41 -26.96 15.12
N LYS A 216 -20.52 -27.63 15.48
CA LYS A 216 -21.79 -26.96 15.83
C LYS A 216 -21.69 -26.12 17.10
N ARG A 217 -20.87 -26.56 18.07
CA ARG A 217 -20.60 -25.77 19.28
C ARG A 217 -19.77 -24.52 18.95
N PHE A 218 -18.85 -24.64 18.01
CA PHE A 218 -18.05 -23.52 17.52
C PHE A 218 -18.92 -22.47 16.82
N ASP A 219 -19.86 -22.89 15.95
CA ASP A 219 -20.83 -21.99 15.31
C ASP A 219 -21.71 -21.27 16.33
N THR A 220 -22.23 -22.03 17.31
CA THR A 220 -23.07 -21.47 18.39
C THR A 220 -22.27 -20.48 19.24
N TRP A 221 -21.00 -20.75 19.49
CA TRP A 221 -20.10 -19.84 20.20
C TRP A 221 -19.86 -18.57 19.39
N TRP A 222 -19.59 -18.69 18.09
CA TRP A 222 -19.35 -17.56 17.21
C TRP A 222 -20.57 -16.63 17.12
N ASP A 223 -21.78 -17.19 17.03
CA ASP A 223 -23.02 -16.40 17.07
C ASP A 223 -23.17 -15.58 18.35
N LYS A 224 -22.84 -16.18 19.50
CA LYS A 224 -22.86 -15.48 20.80
C LYS A 224 -21.77 -14.41 20.86
N PHE A 225 -20.58 -14.70 20.35
CA PHE A 225 -19.47 -13.76 20.30
C PHE A 225 -19.81 -12.53 19.44
N ARG A 226 -20.35 -12.74 18.23
CA ARG A 226 -20.78 -11.64 17.33
C ARG A 226 -21.81 -10.74 17.98
N LYS A 227 -22.85 -11.33 18.59
CA LYS A 227 -23.90 -10.58 19.30
C LYS A 227 -23.34 -9.80 20.48
N ARG A 228 -22.40 -10.38 21.22
CA ARG A 228 -21.76 -9.71 22.36
C ARG A 228 -20.87 -8.56 21.93
N LEU A 229 -20.03 -8.77 20.91
CA LEU A 229 -19.14 -7.74 20.35
C LEU A 229 -19.91 -6.55 19.76
N ALA A 230 -21.06 -6.80 19.11
CA ALA A 230 -21.91 -5.74 18.57
C ALA A 230 -22.59 -4.90 19.67
N ASN A 231 -22.87 -5.50 20.83
CA ASN A 231 -23.54 -4.83 21.94
C ASN A 231 -22.56 -4.13 22.89
N ASP A 232 -21.42 -4.76 23.16
CA ASP A 232 -20.39 -4.24 24.04
C ASP A 232 -19.01 -4.70 23.57
N GLY A 233 -18.19 -3.77 23.08
CA GLY A 233 -16.80 -4.05 22.68
C GLY A 233 -15.84 -4.22 23.85
N THR A 234 -16.19 -3.78 25.06
CA THR A 234 -15.29 -3.88 26.23
C THR A 234 -15.19 -5.27 26.84
N PHE A 235 -16.05 -6.21 26.45
CA PHE A 235 -15.92 -7.61 26.88
C PHE A 235 -14.63 -8.29 26.41
N LEU A 236 -13.96 -7.76 25.38
CA LEU A 236 -12.68 -8.28 24.89
C LEU A 236 -11.57 -8.19 25.95
N ASP A 237 -11.72 -7.27 26.92
CA ASP A 237 -10.76 -7.07 27.99
C ASP A 237 -10.98 -8.06 29.16
N GLU A 238 -12.18 -8.64 29.28
CA GLU A 238 -12.53 -9.61 30.33
C GLU A 238 -11.79 -10.95 30.17
N VAL A 239 -11.41 -11.32 28.95
CA VAL A 239 -10.71 -12.59 28.67
C VAL A 239 -9.23 -12.52 29.02
N THR A 240 -8.65 -11.32 29.10
CA THR A 240 -7.21 -11.12 29.31
C THR A 240 -6.79 -11.04 30.79
N THR A 241 -7.70 -11.23 31.74
CA THR A 241 -7.38 -11.28 33.17
C THR A 241 -7.21 -12.73 33.63
N GLU A 242 -6.07 -13.33 33.34
CA GLU A 242 -5.52 -14.47 34.10
C GLU A 242 -4.18 -14.09 34.73
#